data_AF-A0A3B1BQL3-F1
#
_entry.id   AF-A0A3B1BQL3-F1
#
_cell.length_a   1.000
_cell.length_b   1.000
_cell.length_c   1.000
_cell.angle_alpha   90.00
_cell.angle_beta   90.00
_cell.angle_gamma   90.00
#
_symmetry.space_group_name_H-M   'P 1'
#
loop_
_entity.id
_entity.type
_entity.pdbx_description
1 polymer ?
#
loop_
_entity_poly.entity_id
_entity_poly.type
_entity_poly.pdbx_seq_one_letter_code
_entity_poly.pdbx_strand_id
1 'polypeptide(L)'
;MQQYSSLKANYKFTDEEAKILLDLQPRMEGLADKFIDEFYDYIWRFGKTSEFLKDKKIIAHHREKIKEWFVGLFCGKYDMSYFSDLYKIGEVHVKIGLPTHYVNSAFTFVRTFILESIEENFLNK
;
A
#
# COMPACT_ATOMS: atom_id res chain seq x y z
N MET A 1 8.03 21.31 5.13
CA MET A 1 9.22 21.02 4.31
C MET A 1 10.29 20.18 5.05
N GLN A 2 10.64 20.46 6.31
CA GLN A 2 11.68 19.69 7.03
C GLN A 2 11.31 18.24 7.41
N GLN A 3 10.02 17.89 7.46
CA GLN A 3 9.56 16.69 8.15
C GLN A 3 9.73 15.37 7.35
N TYR A 4 9.75 15.41 6.01
CA TYR A 4 9.91 14.19 5.20
C TYR A 4 11.36 13.92 4.78
N SER A 5 12.21 14.94 4.65
CA SER A 5 13.65 14.73 4.38
C SER A 5 14.33 14.01 5.56
N SER A 6 13.98 14.37 6.80
CA SER A 6 14.40 13.62 7.99
C SER A 6 13.81 12.21 8.03
N LEU A 7 12.58 12.02 7.55
CA LEU A 7 11.97 10.70 7.43
C LEU A 7 12.74 9.80 6.46
N LYS A 8 13.02 10.24 5.22
CA LYS A 8 13.82 9.46 4.26
C LYS A 8 15.19 9.08 4.85
N ALA A 9 15.86 10.03 5.52
CA ALA A 9 17.15 9.78 6.16
C ALA A 9 17.07 8.71 7.27
N ASN A 10 16.04 8.74 8.12
CA ASN A 10 15.84 7.73 9.17
C ASN A 10 15.67 6.30 8.60
N TYR A 11 15.08 6.19 7.41
CA TYR A 11 14.90 4.92 6.70
C TYR A 11 16.05 4.57 5.77
N LYS A 12 17.11 5.40 5.72
CA LYS A 12 18.20 5.29 4.73
C LYS A 12 17.69 5.21 3.28
N PHE A 13 16.57 5.87 2.99
CA PHE A 13 15.93 5.84 1.68
C PHE A 13 16.63 6.83 0.75
N THR A 14 17.46 6.31 -0.15
CA THR A 14 18.20 7.10 -1.14
C THR A 14 17.47 7.19 -2.48
N ASP A 15 18.08 7.85 -3.46
CA ASP A 15 17.57 7.87 -4.84
C ASP A 15 17.80 6.53 -5.55
N GLU A 16 18.73 5.70 -5.07
CA GLU A 16 18.93 4.33 -5.56
C GLU A 16 17.71 3.46 -5.20
N GLU A 17 17.22 3.55 -3.97
CA GLU A 17 16.02 2.83 -3.53
C GLU A 17 14.78 3.28 -4.31
N ALA A 18 14.68 4.58 -4.59
CA ALA A 18 13.60 5.10 -5.42
C ALA A 18 13.64 4.51 -6.84
N LYS A 19 14.83 4.38 -7.43
CA LYS A 19 15.04 3.78 -8.74
C LYS A 19 14.70 2.28 -8.74
N ILE A 20 15.14 1.53 -7.73
CA ILE A 20 14.81 0.11 -7.58
C ILE A 20 13.29 -0.10 -7.52
N LEU A 21 12.59 0.75 -6.75
CA LEU A 21 11.14 0.68 -6.66
C LEU A 21 10.46 1.02 -8.00
N LEU A 22 10.95 2.01 -8.72
CA LEU A 22 10.45 2.34 -10.07
C LEU A 22 10.62 1.17 -11.05
N ASP A 23 11.78 0.51 -11.04
CA ASP A 23 12.06 -0.62 -11.93
C ASP A 23 11.15 -1.83 -11.63
N LEU A 24 10.61 -1.93 -10.41
CA LEU A 24 9.61 -2.94 -10.02
C LEU A 24 8.17 -2.57 -10.41
N GLN A 25 7.88 -1.32 -10.74
CA GLN A 25 6.51 -0.83 -10.97
C GLN A 25 5.73 -1.63 -12.01
N PRO A 26 6.27 -1.95 -13.22
CA PRO A 26 5.51 -2.69 -14.23
C PRO A 26 5.08 -4.08 -13.76
N ARG A 27 5.89 -4.74 -12.92
CA ARG A 27 5.53 -6.02 -12.31
C ARG A 27 4.36 -5.85 -11.35
N MET A 28 4.45 -4.84 -10.48
CA MET A 28 3.44 -4.59 -9.46
C MET A 28 2.11 -4.16 -10.08
N GLU A 29 2.14 -3.42 -11.20
CA GLU A 29 0.96 -3.15 -12.02
C GLU A 29 0.30 -4.45 -12.51
N GLY A 30 1.10 -5.39 -13.06
CA GLY A 30 0.61 -6.69 -13.49
C GLY A 30 0.05 -7.58 -12.36
N LEU A 31 0.42 -7.29 -11.11
CA LEU A 31 -0.04 -8.00 -9.92
C LEU A 31 -1.19 -7.29 -9.19
N ALA A 32 -1.56 -6.06 -9.60
CA ALA A 32 -2.51 -5.24 -8.85
C ALA A 32 -3.90 -5.88 -8.69
N ASP A 33 -4.36 -6.63 -9.68
CA ASP A 33 -5.64 -7.36 -9.61
C ASP A 33 -5.56 -8.54 -8.62
N LYS A 34 -4.51 -9.36 -8.71
CA LYS A 34 -4.25 -10.45 -7.75
C LYS A 34 -4.13 -9.91 -6.32
N PHE A 35 -3.36 -8.82 -6.16
CA PHE A 35 -3.14 -8.15 -4.89
C PHE A 35 -4.47 -7.72 -4.25
N ILE A 36 -5.36 -7.07 -5.01
CA ILE A 36 -6.59 -6.54 -4.42
C ILE A 36 -7.57 -7.64 -4.02
N ASP A 37 -7.57 -8.77 -4.73
CA ASP A 37 -8.37 -9.94 -4.37
C ASP A 37 -7.89 -10.52 -3.03
N GLU A 38 -6.59 -10.82 -2.92
CA GLU A 38 -6.00 -11.39 -1.72
C GLU A 38 -6.03 -10.42 -0.52
N PHE A 39 -5.86 -9.12 -0.78
CA PHE A 39 -5.99 -8.09 0.25
C PHE A 39 -7.40 -8.10 0.86
N TYR A 40 -8.44 -8.22 0.03
CA TYR A 40 -9.81 -8.30 0.49
C TYR A 40 -10.07 -9.57 1.29
N ASP A 41 -9.57 -10.72 0.82
CA ASP A 41 -9.66 -11.99 1.56
C ASP A 41 -8.97 -11.92 2.93
N TYR A 42 -7.88 -11.17 3.03
CA TYR A 42 -7.17 -10.95 4.28
C TYR A 42 -7.97 -10.07 5.25
N ILE A 43 -8.41 -8.87 4.81
CA ILE A 43 -9.09 -7.93 5.70
C ILE A 43 -10.51 -8.39 6.08
N TRP A 44 -11.16 -9.24 5.28
CA TRP A 44 -12.50 -9.76 5.61
C TRP A 44 -12.48 -10.65 6.87
N ARG A 45 -11.33 -11.25 7.18
CA ARG A 45 -11.13 -12.08 8.38
C ARG A 45 -11.17 -11.28 9.68
N PHE A 46 -11.08 -9.95 9.60
CA PHE A 46 -11.12 -9.09 10.78
C PHE A 46 -12.50 -9.00 11.45
N GLY A 47 -13.56 -9.47 10.78
CA GLY A 47 -14.94 -9.47 11.30
C GLY A 47 -15.59 -8.09 11.44
N LYS A 48 -14.79 -7.02 11.61
CA LYS A 48 -15.23 -5.61 11.70
C LYS A 48 -15.17 -4.86 10.38
N THR A 49 -14.59 -5.42 9.34
CA THR A 49 -14.45 -4.76 8.03
C THR A 49 -15.81 -4.43 7.40
N SER A 50 -16.85 -5.22 7.67
CA SER A 50 -18.23 -4.94 7.25
C SER A 50 -18.82 -3.66 7.88
N GLU A 51 -18.31 -3.19 9.02
CA GLU A 51 -18.75 -1.93 9.64
C GLU A 51 -18.30 -0.71 8.82
N PHE A 52 -17.19 -0.82 8.08
CA PHE A 52 -16.62 0.24 7.26
C PHE A 52 -16.98 0.09 5.77
N LEU A 53 -17.12 -1.14 5.28
CA LEU A 53 -17.38 -1.48 3.88
C LEU A 53 -18.84 -1.89 3.68
N LYS A 54 -19.74 -0.92 3.80
CA LYS A 54 -21.19 -1.13 3.96
C LYS A 54 -21.96 -1.48 2.68
N ASP A 55 -21.47 -1.06 1.52
CA ASP A 55 -22.15 -1.30 0.25
C ASP A 55 -21.18 -1.58 -0.91
N LYS A 56 -21.74 -2.13 -2.00
CA LYS A 56 -20.97 -2.52 -3.19
C LYS A 56 -20.25 -1.36 -3.88
N LYS A 57 -20.78 -0.12 -3.81
CA LYS A 57 -20.15 1.05 -4.42
C LYS A 57 -18.94 1.50 -3.60
N ILE A 58 -19.07 1.54 -2.28
CA ILE A 58 -17.96 1.83 -1.36
C ILE A 58 -16.86 0.78 -1.51
N ILE A 59 -17.24 -0.51 -1.59
CA ILE A 59 -16.29 -1.59 -1.82
C ILE A 59 -15.56 -1.41 -3.15
N ALA A 60 -16.28 -1.18 -4.26
CA ALA A 60 -15.66 -1.01 -5.57
C ALA A 60 -14.70 0.20 -5.60
N HIS A 61 -15.11 1.33 -4.99
CA HIS A 61 -14.26 2.51 -4.90
C HIS A 61 -13.01 2.27 -4.04
N HIS A 62 -13.17 1.62 -2.89
CA HIS A 62 -12.04 1.29 -2.01
C HIS A 62 -11.07 0.32 -2.68
N ARG A 63 -11.58 -0.66 -3.44
CA ARG A 63 -10.75 -1.58 -4.23
C ARG A 63 -9.84 -0.81 -5.19
N GLU A 64 -10.42 0.11 -5.94
CA GLU A 64 -9.66 0.94 -6.87
C GLU A 64 -8.62 1.80 -6.14
N LYS A 65 -8.99 2.44 -5.01
CA LYS A 65 -8.04 3.24 -4.24
C LYS A 65 -6.90 2.44 -3.62
N ILE A 66 -7.14 1.21 -3.20
CA ILE A 66 -6.08 0.34 -2.70
C ILE A 66 -5.17 -0.14 -3.85
N LYS A 67 -5.70 -0.40 -5.05
CA LYS A 67 -4.88 -0.69 -6.23
C LYS A 67 -3.99 0.49 -6.63
N GLU A 68 -4.58 1.68 -6.74
CA GLU A 68 -3.86 2.93 -7.02
C GLU A 68 -2.75 3.16 -5.98
N TRP A 69 -3.07 2.99 -4.70
CA TRP A 69 -2.12 3.12 -3.60
C TRP A 69 -0.99 2.09 -3.70
N PHE A 70 -1.32 0.81 -3.95
CA PHE A 70 -0.35 -0.27 -4.06
C PHE A 70 0.67 -0.03 -5.19
N VAL A 71 0.19 0.29 -6.40
CA VAL A 71 1.08 0.65 -7.51
C VAL A 71 1.85 1.93 -7.20
N GLY A 72 1.22 2.90 -6.54
CA GLY A 72 1.82 4.16 -6.13
C GLY A 72 3.02 4.00 -5.19
N LEU A 73 3.12 2.89 -4.44
CA LEU A 73 4.32 2.58 -3.64
C LEU A 73 5.59 2.50 -4.50
N PHE A 74 5.45 2.21 -5.79
CA PHE A 74 6.52 1.99 -6.76
C PHE A 74 6.70 3.15 -7.75
N CYS A 75 6.18 4.34 -7.44
CA CYS A 75 6.17 5.47 -8.38
C CYS A 75 7.54 6.12 -8.68
N GLY A 76 8.60 5.76 -7.95
CA GLY A 76 9.94 6.34 -8.12
C GLY A 76 10.09 7.79 -7.66
N LYS A 77 9.00 8.47 -7.27
CA LYS A 77 9.00 9.88 -6.86
C LYS A 77 8.35 10.08 -5.49
N TYR A 78 9.20 10.20 -4.47
CA TYR A 78 8.79 10.31 -3.06
C TYR A 78 9.02 11.73 -2.54
N ASP A 79 8.21 12.66 -3.06
CA ASP A 79 8.28 14.09 -2.73
C ASP A 79 7.15 14.53 -1.79
N MET A 80 7.03 15.84 -1.55
CA MET A 80 5.98 16.38 -0.69
C MET A 80 4.56 16.00 -1.15
N SER A 81 4.32 15.84 -2.45
CA SER A 81 3.00 15.42 -2.93
C SER A 81 2.69 14.00 -2.48
N TYR A 82 3.64 13.08 -2.67
CA TYR A 82 3.51 11.69 -2.22
C TYR A 82 3.20 11.59 -0.72
N PHE A 83 3.98 12.29 0.11
CA PHE A 83 3.75 12.29 1.55
C PHE A 83 2.43 12.95 1.94
N SER A 84 2.04 14.03 1.25
CA SER A 84 0.75 14.69 1.50
C SER A 84 -0.43 13.73 1.27
N ASP A 85 -0.35 12.88 0.25
CA ASP A 85 -1.40 11.91 -0.03
C ASP A 85 -1.41 10.77 1.00
N LEU A 86 -0.25 10.29 1.45
CA LEU A 86 -0.18 9.34 2.57
C LEU A 86 -0.77 9.92 3.87
N TYR A 87 -0.53 11.19 4.17
CA TYR A 87 -1.15 11.85 5.33
C TYR A 87 -2.67 11.90 5.22
N LYS A 88 -3.22 12.26 4.05
CA LYS A 88 -4.67 12.24 3.81
C LYS A 88 -5.26 10.85 4.00
N ILE A 89 -4.59 9.80 3.48
CA ILE A 89 -5.01 8.40 3.67
C ILE A 89 -5.05 8.06 5.16
N GLY A 90 -3.99 8.41 5.91
CA GLY A 90 -3.94 8.19 7.36
C GLY A 90 -5.07 8.90 8.11
N GLU A 91 -5.33 10.18 7.78
CA GLU A 91 -6.45 10.93 8.37
C GLU A 91 -7.81 10.29 8.12
N VAL A 92 -8.04 9.75 6.91
CA VAL A 92 -9.31 9.07 6.59
C VAL A 92 -9.53 7.88 7.51
N HIS A 93 -8.51 7.05 7.73
CA HIS A 93 -8.60 5.90 8.64
C HIS A 93 -8.87 6.32 10.10
N VAL A 94 -8.27 7.42 10.55
CA VAL A 94 -8.54 8.00 11.88
C VAL A 94 -9.98 8.53 11.97
N LYS A 95 -10.45 9.26 10.95
CA LYS A 95 -11.79 9.86 10.90
C LYS A 95 -12.91 8.81 10.96
N ILE A 96 -12.72 7.66 10.31
CA ILE A 96 -13.68 6.55 10.39
C ILE A 96 -13.55 5.75 11.70
N GLY A 97 -12.54 6.03 12.52
CA GLY A 97 -12.31 5.34 13.79
C GLY A 97 -11.75 3.93 13.62
N LEU A 98 -11.04 3.66 12.51
CA LEU A 98 -10.42 2.34 12.29
C LEU A 98 -9.32 2.12 13.34
N PRO A 99 -9.40 1.05 14.16
CA PRO A 99 -8.32 0.73 15.09
C PRO A 99 -6.97 0.53 14.39
N THR A 100 -5.92 1.17 14.90
CA THR A 100 -4.57 1.17 14.31
C THR A 100 -4.00 -0.24 14.09
N HIS A 101 -4.39 -1.22 14.92
CA HIS A 101 -3.92 -2.60 14.77
C HIS A 101 -4.33 -3.22 13.43
N TYR A 102 -5.49 -2.87 12.86
CA TYR A 102 -5.93 -3.36 11.54
C TYR A 102 -5.06 -2.81 10.42
N VAL A 103 -4.65 -1.54 10.51
CA VAL A 103 -3.73 -0.91 9.55
C VAL A 103 -2.37 -1.62 9.60
N ASN A 104 -1.83 -1.86 10.81
CA ASN A 104 -0.58 -2.60 10.98
C ASN A 104 -0.65 -4.03 10.46
N SER A 105 -1.79 -4.72 10.68
CA SER A 105 -2.04 -6.06 10.17
C SER A 105 -2.08 -6.06 8.63
N ALA A 106 -2.77 -5.10 8.01
CA ALA A 106 -2.84 -4.95 6.57
C ALA A 106 -1.45 -4.68 5.95
N PHE A 107 -0.60 -3.88 6.60
CA PHE A 107 0.78 -3.69 6.16
C PHE A 107 1.62 -4.96 6.21
N THR A 108 1.38 -5.86 7.16
CA THR A 108 2.05 -7.17 7.19
C THR A 108 1.67 -8.00 5.97
N PHE A 109 0.39 -8.06 5.63
CA PHE A 109 -0.06 -8.71 4.40
C PHE A 109 0.61 -8.11 3.16
N VAL A 110 0.60 -6.78 3.01
CA VAL A 110 1.21 -6.10 1.85
C VAL A 110 2.70 -6.44 1.73
N ARG A 111 3.46 -6.41 2.83
CA ARG A 111 4.88 -6.78 2.82
C ARG A 111 5.09 -8.22 2.39
N THR A 112 4.32 -9.16 2.95
CA THR A 112 4.43 -10.58 2.61
C THR A 112 4.13 -10.81 1.12
N PHE A 113 3.02 -10.26 0.62
CA PHE A 113 2.65 -10.35 -0.80
C PHE A 113 3.76 -9.83 -1.72
N ILE A 114 4.35 -8.67 -1.41
CA ILE A 114 5.45 -8.11 -2.20
C ILE A 114 6.67 -9.02 -2.18
N LEU A 115 7.09 -9.50 -1.00
CA LEU A 115 8.27 -10.35 -0.87
C LEU A 115 8.11 -11.68 -1.60
N GLU A 116 6.97 -12.36 -1.43
CA GLU A 116 6.65 -13.60 -2.15
C GLU A 116 6.64 -13.37 -3.66
N SER A 117 6.02 -12.26 -4.10
CA SER A 117 6.01 -11.92 -5.52
C SER A 117 7.41 -11.66 -6.08
N ILE A 118 8.36 -11.17 -5.28
CA ILE A 118 9.74 -10.94 -5.70
C ILE A 118 10.50 -12.27 -5.73
N GLU A 119 10.36 -13.13 -4.72
CA GLU A 119 11.01 -14.44 -4.66
C GLU A 119 10.56 -15.36 -5.80
N GLU A 120 9.26 -15.43 -6.10
CA GLU A 120 8.73 -16.15 -7.26
C GLU A 120 9.37 -15.67 -8.57
N ASN A 121 9.74 -14.40 -8.69
CA ASN A 121 10.45 -13.90 -9.86
C ASN A 121 11.85 -14.47 -9.99
N PHE A 122 12.57 -14.56 -8.87
CA PHE A 122 13.95 -15.01 -8.85
C PHE A 122 14.05 -16.50 -9.15
N LEU A 123 13.08 -17.31 -8.73
CA LEU A 123 13.03 -18.74 -9.02
C LEU A 123 12.62 -19.05 -10.47
N ASN A 124 11.89 -18.15 -11.12
CA ASN A 124 11.43 -18.30 -12.51
C ASN A 124 12.36 -17.66 -13.57
N LYS A 125 13.52 -17.13 -13.15
CA LYS A 125 14.60 -16.64 -14.03
C LYS A 125 15.65 -17.71 -14.24
#